data_AF-A0A7S0EL45-F1
#
_entry.id   AF-A0A7S0EL45-F1
#
_cell.length_a   1.000
_cell.length_b   1.000
_cell.length_c   1.000
_cell.angle_alpha   90.00
_cell.angle_beta   90.00
_cell.angle_gamma   90.00
#
_symmetry.space_group_name_H-M   'P 1'
#
loop_
_entity.id
_entity.type
_entity.pdbx_description
1 polymer ?
#
loop_
_entity_poly.entity_id
_entity_poly.type
_entity_poly.pdbx_seq_one_letter_code
_entity_poly.pdbx_strand_id
1 'polypeptide(L)'
;ATLLRQLFHDCRLVHADFSEYNLLWYKKTVYVIDVSQSVEHDHPNALNFLRADCEHSLDFFRSSGVCCSMQQLFDFVVDPNLKSAEAREAALDVLSLAGTETEEEAEAAAEAMVRDAVFSQVHIPRHLDQMPMKQAEKDLAAAGRGEELVYGTLLGLNAAGAAAEGEEEG
;
A
#
# COMPACT_ATOMS: atom_id res chain seq x y z
N ALA A 1 -6.79 0.94 7.26
CA ALA A 1 -6.92 0.73 5.81
C ALA A 1 -7.88 1.73 5.14
N THR A 2 -9.19 1.69 5.39
CA THR A 2 -10.19 2.50 4.65
C THR A 2 -9.98 4.02 4.74
N LEU A 3 -9.65 4.55 5.92
CA LEU A 3 -9.41 5.99 6.12
C LEU A 3 -8.19 6.50 5.32
N LEU A 4 -7.07 5.77 5.38
CA LEU A 4 -5.86 6.10 4.60
C LEU A 4 -6.16 6.12 3.09
N ARG A 5 -6.95 5.15 2.60
CA ARG A 5 -7.39 5.13 1.19
C ARG A 5 -8.23 6.33 0.82
N GLN A 6 -9.16 6.75 1.68
CA GLN A 6 -9.99 7.94 1.45
C GLN A 6 -9.15 9.22 1.46
N LEU A 7 -8.21 9.36 2.39
CA LEU A 7 -7.27 10.48 2.40
C LEU A 7 -6.48 10.54 1.08
N PHE A 8 -5.96 9.40 0.63
CA PHE A 8 -5.14 9.33 -0.57
C PHE A 8 -5.93 9.58 -1.87
N HIS A 9 -7.06 8.90 -2.09
CA HIS A 9 -7.80 8.98 -3.35
C HIS A 9 -8.85 10.10 -3.39
N ASP A 10 -9.63 10.27 -2.33
CA ASP A 10 -10.75 11.21 -2.31
C ASP A 10 -10.26 12.61 -1.95
N CYS A 11 -9.39 12.72 -0.94
CA CYS A 11 -8.82 14.00 -0.50
C CYS A 11 -7.51 14.37 -1.21
N ARG A 12 -6.89 13.46 -1.95
CA ARG A 12 -5.60 13.66 -2.67
C ARG A 12 -4.45 14.06 -1.75
N LEU A 13 -4.48 13.56 -0.51
CA LEU A 13 -3.63 13.97 0.60
C LEU A 13 -2.97 12.76 1.27
N VAL A 14 -1.71 12.92 1.66
CA VAL A 14 -0.99 12.01 2.55
C VAL A 14 -0.87 12.70 3.91
N HIS A 15 -1.20 12.00 5.00
CA HIS A 15 -1.23 12.61 6.32
C HIS A 15 0.18 12.99 6.80
N ALA A 16 1.16 12.13 6.50
CA ALA A 16 2.58 12.26 6.86
C ALA A 16 2.93 12.16 8.35
N ASP A 17 1.93 11.87 9.18
CA ASP A 17 2.08 11.56 10.61
C ASP A 17 0.85 10.77 11.11
N PHE A 18 0.36 9.83 10.30
CA PHE A 18 -0.82 9.05 10.66
C PHE A 18 -0.46 8.00 11.71
N SER A 19 -0.91 8.21 12.94
CA SER A 19 -0.70 7.30 14.07
C SER A 19 -1.91 7.32 15.01
N GLU A 20 -1.97 6.40 15.97
CA GLU A 20 -3.02 6.32 16.98
C GLU A 20 -3.17 7.59 17.82
N TYR A 21 -2.10 8.38 17.95
CA TYR A 21 -2.12 9.66 18.67
C TYR A 21 -2.93 10.74 17.94
N ASN A 22 -3.03 10.63 16.62
CA ASN A 22 -3.77 11.55 15.75
C ASN A 22 -5.17 11.02 15.39
N LEU A 23 -5.65 9.99 16.09
CA LEU A 23 -6.98 9.41 15.92
C LEU A 23 -7.84 9.61 17.18
N LEU A 24 -8.96 10.32 17.02
CA LEU A 24 -9.95 10.48 18.07
C LEU A 24 -11.11 9.51 17.88
N TRP A 25 -11.39 8.71 18.91
CA TRP A 25 -12.56 7.83 18.94
C TRP A 25 -13.74 8.52 19.65
N TYR A 26 -14.81 8.80 18.91
CA TYR A 26 -16.01 9.41 19.47
C TYR A 26 -17.27 8.82 18.84
N LYS A 27 -18.21 8.36 19.68
CA LYS A 27 -19.50 7.77 19.26
C LYS A 27 -19.35 6.71 18.16
N LYS A 28 -18.44 5.75 18.38
CA LYS A 28 -18.15 4.65 17.43
C LYS A 28 -17.65 5.11 16.06
N THR A 29 -17.10 6.32 15.99
CA THR A 29 -16.54 6.89 14.77
C THR A 29 -15.11 7.35 15.06
N VAL A 30 -14.20 7.05 14.14
CA VAL A 30 -12.82 7.54 14.18
C VAL A 30 -12.78 8.89 13.46
N TYR A 31 -12.18 9.89 14.10
CA TYR A 31 -11.89 11.20 13.53
C TYR A 31 -10.37 11.36 13.42
N VAL A 32 -9.90 11.73 12.24
CA VAL A 32 -8.49 12.05 11.99
C VAL A 32 -8.27 13.53 12.29
N ILE A 33 -7.25 13.84 13.09
CA ILE A 33 -6.88 15.21 13.47
C ILE A 33 -5.42 15.50 13.12
N ASP A 34 -5.00 16.75 13.31
CA ASP A 34 -3.64 17.22 13.04
C ASP A 34 -3.14 17.00 11.60
N VAL A 35 -3.95 17.44 10.63
CA VAL A 35 -3.59 17.47 9.20
C VAL A 35 -2.68 18.65 8.83
N SER A 36 -2.06 19.29 9.81
CA SER A 36 -1.28 20.51 9.59
C SER A 36 0.03 20.26 8.83
N GLN A 37 0.58 19.05 8.94
CA GLN A 37 1.80 18.59 8.27
C GLN A 37 1.51 17.74 7.02
N SER A 38 0.24 17.56 6.66
CA SER A 38 -0.14 16.73 5.53
C SER A 38 0.31 17.32 4.21
N VAL A 39 0.68 16.44 3.27
CA VAL A 39 1.20 16.81 1.97
C VAL A 39 0.31 16.33 0.85
N GLU A 40 0.31 17.04 -0.27
CA GLU A 40 -0.35 16.58 -1.48
C GLU A 40 0.30 15.29 -2.01
N HIS A 41 -0.50 14.45 -2.66
CA HIS A 41 -0.01 13.20 -3.28
C HIS A 41 1.11 13.40 -4.33
N ASP A 42 1.25 14.60 -4.90
CA ASP A 42 2.31 14.94 -5.87
C ASP A 42 3.59 15.50 -5.20
N HIS A 43 3.64 15.53 -3.87
CA HIS A 43 4.87 15.90 -3.17
C HIS A 43 5.98 14.86 -3.44
N PRO A 44 7.26 15.27 -3.63
CA PRO A 44 8.37 14.35 -3.94
C PRO A 44 8.52 13.20 -2.92
N ASN A 45 8.18 13.46 -1.67
CA ASN A 45 8.24 12.47 -0.58
C ASN A 45 6.87 11.89 -0.20
N ALA A 46 5.80 12.14 -0.96
CA ALA A 46 4.44 11.70 -0.60
C ALA A 46 4.36 10.19 -0.34
N LEU A 47 4.92 9.36 -1.22
CA LEU A 47 4.90 7.90 -1.06
C LEU A 47 5.76 7.42 0.11
N ASN A 48 6.85 8.12 0.43
CA ASN A 48 7.68 7.81 1.60
C ASN A 48 6.92 8.11 2.89
N PHE A 49 6.20 9.23 2.94
CA PHE A 49 5.33 9.58 4.07
C PHE A 49 4.15 8.61 4.19
N LEU A 50 3.54 8.22 3.07
CA LEU A 50 2.45 7.25 3.08
C LEU A 50 2.92 5.87 3.58
N ARG A 51 4.15 5.49 3.24
CA ARG A 51 4.77 4.28 3.76
C ARG A 51 4.90 4.33 5.28
N ALA A 52 5.41 5.44 5.82
CA ALA A 52 5.51 5.65 7.27
C ALA A 52 4.13 5.64 7.95
N ASP A 53 3.12 6.29 7.35
CA ASP A 53 1.73 6.28 7.82
C ASP A 53 1.17 4.84 7.89
N CYS A 54 1.50 3.98 6.93
CA CYS A 54 1.11 2.57 6.92
C CYS A 54 1.85 1.76 8.00
N GLU A 55 3.14 2.00 8.18
CA GLU A 55 3.97 1.34 9.20
C GLU A 55 3.47 1.66 10.62
N HIS A 56 3.30 2.94 10.96
CA HIS A 56 2.76 3.35 12.26
C HIS A 56 1.36 2.76 12.53
N SER A 57 0.50 2.76 11.50
CA SER A 57 -0.82 2.12 11.60
C SER A 57 -0.70 0.63 11.91
N LEU A 58 0.18 -0.09 11.23
CA LEU A 58 0.35 -1.52 11.44
C LEU A 58 0.95 -1.81 12.80
N ASP A 59 1.95 -1.06 13.25
CA ASP A 59 2.56 -1.24 14.56
C ASP A 59 1.53 -1.14 15.70
N PHE A 60 0.60 -0.20 15.60
CA PHE A 60 -0.52 -0.11 16.54
C PHE A 60 -1.40 -1.36 16.51
N PHE A 61 -1.82 -1.81 15.32
CA PHE A 61 -2.76 -2.93 15.17
C PHE A 61 -2.13 -4.33 15.28
N ARG A 62 -0.81 -4.45 15.15
CA ARG A 62 -0.06 -5.71 15.40
C ARG A 62 -0.29 -6.22 16.80
N SER A 63 -0.38 -5.31 17.78
CA SER A 63 -0.72 -5.65 19.17
C SER A 63 -2.13 -6.25 19.33
N SER A 64 -3.00 -6.05 18.34
CA SER A 64 -4.40 -6.50 18.32
C SER A 64 -4.62 -7.74 17.43
N GLY A 65 -3.55 -8.40 16.98
CA GLY A 65 -3.63 -9.62 16.17
C GLY A 65 -3.75 -9.39 14.66
N VAL A 66 -3.48 -8.18 14.17
CA VAL A 66 -3.41 -7.92 12.72
C VAL A 66 -2.01 -8.23 12.19
N CYS A 67 -1.93 -9.13 11.22
CA CYS A 67 -0.68 -9.66 10.66
C CYS A 67 -0.55 -9.43 9.15
N CYS A 68 -1.21 -8.41 8.61
CA CYS A 68 -0.95 -7.98 7.24
C CYS A 68 0.39 -7.25 7.13
N SER A 69 1.05 -7.37 5.98
CA SER A 69 2.29 -6.66 5.69
C SER A 69 2.03 -5.20 5.30
N MET A 70 3.03 -4.34 5.53
CA MET A 70 3.02 -2.95 5.10
C MET A 70 2.84 -2.84 3.58
N GLN A 71 3.48 -3.72 2.81
CA GLN A 71 3.31 -3.72 1.36
C GLN A 71 1.84 -3.94 0.97
N GLN A 72 1.17 -4.94 1.54
CA GLN A 72 -0.24 -5.22 1.23
C GLN A 72 -1.16 -4.04 1.62
N LEU A 73 -0.92 -3.41 2.77
CA LEU A 73 -1.69 -2.23 3.18
C LEU A 73 -1.44 -1.05 2.22
N PHE A 74 -0.18 -0.81 1.86
CA PHE A 74 0.21 0.25 0.94
C PHE A 74 -0.40 0.05 -0.45
N ASP A 75 -0.31 -1.17 -0.99
CA ASP A 75 -0.90 -1.56 -2.26
C ASP A 75 -2.41 -1.33 -2.26
N PHE A 76 -3.11 -1.76 -1.20
CA PHE A 76 -4.54 -1.49 -1.02
C PHE A 76 -4.87 0.01 -0.99
N VAL A 77 -4.01 0.83 -0.37
CA VAL A 77 -4.26 2.28 -0.26
C VAL A 77 -4.09 2.98 -1.60
N VAL A 78 -3.13 2.56 -2.43
CA VAL A 78 -2.80 3.29 -3.66
C VAL A 78 -3.46 2.70 -4.92
N ASP A 79 -3.91 1.44 -4.90
CA ASP A 79 -4.46 0.78 -6.08
C ASP A 79 -5.63 1.59 -6.70
N PRO A 80 -5.48 2.13 -7.93
CA PRO A 80 -6.52 2.90 -8.59
C PRO A 80 -7.68 2.04 -9.10
N ASN A 81 -7.52 0.71 -9.16
CA ASN A 81 -8.50 -0.22 -9.74
C ASN A 81 -9.61 -0.60 -8.75
N LEU A 82 -9.39 -0.41 -7.44
CA LEU A 82 -10.38 -0.67 -6.39
C LEU A 82 -11.42 0.47 -6.30
N LYS A 83 -12.20 0.66 -7.37
CA LYS A 83 -13.26 1.68 -7.46
C LYS A 83 -14.61 1.19 -6.93
N SER A 84 -14.97 -0.07 -7.15
CA SER A 84 -16.21 -0.64 -6.60
C SER A 84 -16.08 -0.87 -5.09
N ALA A 85 -17.19 -0.66 -4.36
CA ALA A 85 -17.28 -1.00 -2.95
C ALA A 85 -17.04 -2.51 -2.72
N GLU A 86 -17.55 -3.36 -3.62
CA GLU A 86 -17.40 -4.82 -3.53
C GLU A 86 -15.92 -5.25 -3.67
N ALA A 87 -15.20 -4.63 -4.60
CA ALA A 87 -13.77 -4.89 -4.79
C ALA A 87 -12.94 -4.45 -3.56
N ARG A 88 -13.34 -3.32 -2.95
CA ARG A 88 -12.71 -2.82 -1.73
C ARG A 88 -12.98 -3.73 -0.54
N GLU A 89 -14.20 -4.24 -0.39
CA GLU A 89 -14.55 -5.20 0.66
C GLU A 89 -13.79 -6.50 0.48
N ALA A 90 -13.75 -7.06 -0.72
CA ALA A 90 -13.00 -8.28 -1.01
C ALA A 90 -11.49 -8.13 -0.70
N ALA A 91 -10.89 -7.00 -1.07
CA ALA A 91 -9.49 -6.72 -0.73
C ALA A 91 -9.28 -6.51 0.78
N LEU A 92 -10.26 -5.93 1.48
CA LEU A 92 -10.21 -5.78 2.94
C LEU A 92 -10.33 -7.13 3.65
N ASP A 93 -11.16 -8.03 3.13
CA ASP A 93 -11.27 -9.41 3.63
C ASP A 93 -9.95 -10.15 3.46
N VAL A 94 -9.27 -10.02 2.31
CA VAL A 94 -7.93 -10.60 2.11
C VAL A 94 -6.91 -10.06 3.13
N LEU A 95 -6.97 -8.78 3.46
CA LEU A 95 -6.13 -8.17 4.50
C LEU A 95 -6.50 -8.65 5.91
N SER A 96 -7.79 -8.90 6.17
CA SER A 96 -8.31 -9.30 7.47
C SER A 96 -8.20 -10.81 7.74
N LEU A 97 -8.21 -11.64 6.69
CA LEU A 97 -8.11 -13.10 6.75
C LEU A 97 -6.77 -13.60 7.26
N ALA A 98 -5.79 -12.71 7.41
CA ALA A 98 -4.51 -13.06 8.00
C ALA A 98 -4.62 -13.38 9.51
N GLY A 99 -5.64 -12.90 10.24
CA GLY A 99 -5.73 -13.00 11.71
C GLY A 99 -6.55 -14.17 12.28
N THR A 100 -6.07 -15.41 12.18
CA THR A 100 -6.54 -16.56 12.96
C THR A 100 -5.44 -17.26 13.76
N GLU A 101 -5.47 -17.08 15.08
CA GLU A 101 -4.56 -17.56 16.13
C GLU A 101 -4.00 -18.99 15.89
N THR A 102 -2.85 -19.11 15.22
CA THR A 102 -2.15 -20.40 15.00
C THR A 102 -0.62 -20.20 14.94
N GLU A 103 0.16 -21.27 15.17
CA GLU A 103 1.63 -21.23 15.05
C GLU A 103 2.10 -20.78 13.64
N GLU A 104 1.29 -21.04 12.61
CA GLU A 104 1.50 -20.55 11.24
C GLU A 104 1.49 -19.02 11.15
N GLU A 105 0.79 -18.31 12.05
CA GLU A 105 0.78 -16.84 12.04
C GLU A 105 2.05 -16.22 12.60
N ALA A 106 2.70 -16.86 13.59
CA ALA A 106 3.97 -16.36 14.10
C ALA A 106 5.04 -16.41 12.99
N GLU A 107 4.98 -17.45 12.16
CA GLU A 107 5.80 -17.58 10.96
C GLU A 107 5.38 -16.57 9.88
N ALA A 108 4.08 -16.45 9.58
CA ALA A 108 3.57 -15.48 8.60
C ALA A 108 3.84 -14.02 9.00
N ALA A 109 3.78 -13.69 10.29
CA ALA A 109 4.13 -12.39 10.84
C ALA A 109 5.63 -12.13 10.73
N ALA A 110 6.48 -13.13 11.02
CA ALA A 110 7.91 -13.02 10.80
C ALA A 110 8.24 -12.81 9.32
N GLU A 111 7.59 -13.54 8.41
CA GLU A 111 7.72 -13.33 6.97
C GLU A 111 7.22 -11.95 6.52
N ALA A 112 6.10 -11.46 7.08
CA ALA A 112 5.60 -10.11 6.85
C ALA A 112 6.61 -9.06 7.29
N MET A 113 7.22 -9.21 8.48
CA MET A 113 8.28 -8.31 8.95
C MET A 113 9.52 -8.32 8.05
N VAL A 114 9.93 -9.48 7.53
CA VAL A 114 11.02 -9.57 6.56
C VAL A 114 10.66 -8.85 5.26
N ARG A 115 9.45 -9.06 4.73
CA ARG A 115 8.95 -8.34 3.54
C ARG A 115 8.92 -6.83 3.76
N ASP A 116 8.46 -6.39 4.93
CA ASP A 116 8.38 -4.98 5.29
C ASP A 116 9.77 -4.34 5.37
N ALA A 117 10.75 -5.05 5.94
CA ALA A 117 12.13 -4.60 6.01
C ALA A 117 12.79 -4.50 4.63
N VAL A 118 12.43 -5.39 3.69
CA VAL A 118 12.86 -5.28 2.29
C VAL A 118 12.19 -4.07 1.63
N PHE A 119 10.87 -3.95 1.75
CA PHE A 119 10.09 -2.88 1.11
C PHE A 119 10.51 -1.47 1.58
N SER A 120 10.87 -1.30 2.84
CA SER A 120 11.33 0.00 3.38
C SER A 120 12.62 0.50 2.70
N GLN A 121 13.47 -0.40 2.21
CA GLN A 121 14.70 -0.07 1.50
C GLN A 121 14.52 0.11 -0.01
N VAL A 122 13.38 -0.35 -0.57
CA VAL A 122 13.10 -0.20 -2.00
C VAL A 122 12.76 1.26 -2.30
N HIS A 123 13.44 1.82 -3.30
CA HIS A 123 13.08 3.12 -3.86
C HIS A 123 11.83 2.96 -4.73
N ILE A 124 10.74 3.63 -4.34
CA ILE A 124 9.49 3.62 -5.09
C ILE A 124 9.46 4.85 -6.03
N PRO A 125 9.55 4.65 -7.36
CA PRO A 125 9.44 5.75 -8.31
C PRO A 125 7.98 6.23 -8.40
N ARG A 126 7.79 7.55 -8.43
CA ARG A 126 6.45 8.16 -8.63
C ARG A 126 6.02 8.11 -10.11
N HIS A 127 7.01 8.24 -10.98
CA HIS A 127 6.86 8.26 -12.43
C HIS A 127 8.01 7.47 -13.05
N LEU A 128 7.75 6.89 -14.22
CA LEU A 128 8.72 6.06 -14.93
C LEU A 128 9.97 6.85 -15.36
N ASP A 129 9.89 8.18 -15.48
CA ASP A 129 10.99 9.08 -15.83
C ASP A 129 12.05 9.23 -14.72
N GLN A 130 11.69 8.97 -13.47
CA GLN A 130 12.59 9.02 -12.30
C GLN A 130 13.40 7.73 -12.13
N MET A 131 13.10 6.68 -12.91
CA MET A 131 13.82 5.42 -12.82
C MET A 131 15.13 5.46 -13.60
N PRO A 132 16.29 5.26 -12.95
CA PRO A 132 17.53 5.05 -13.69
C PRO A 132 17.40 3.77 -14.52
N MET A 133 17.80 3.83 -15.79
CA MET A 133 17.69 2.71 -16.75
C MET A 133 18.20 1.38 -16.19
N LYS A 134 19.30 1.41 -15.41
CA LYS A 134 19.86 0.21 -14.77
C LYS A 134 18.91 -0.50 -13.80
N GLN A 135 18.04 0.26 -13.14
CA GLN A 135 17.03 -0.30 -12.24
C GLN A 135 15.84 -0.82 -13.05
N ALA A 136 15.37 -0.05 -14.03
CA ALA A 136 14.31 -0.47 -14.94
C ALA A 136 14.65 -1.77 -15.70
N GLU A 137 15.92 -1.96 -16.11
CA GLU A 137 16.39 -3.20 -16.75
C GLU A 137 16.30 -4.41 -15.81
N LYS A 138 16.66 -4.24 -14.54
CA LYS A 138 16.56 -5.30 -13.53
C LYS A 138 15.10 -5.66 -13.26
N ASP A 139 14.26 -4.63 -13.14
CA ASP A 139 12.84 -4.79 -12.86
C ASP A 139 12.14 -5.43 -14.07
N LEU A 140 12.49 -5.05 -15.29
CA LEU A 140 12.01 -5.72 -16.52
C LEU A 140 12.49 -7.18 -16.60
N ALA A 141 13.74 -7.46 -16.23
CA ALA A 141 14.24 -8.82 -16.17
C ALA A 141 13.55 -9.65 -15.07
N ALA A 142 13.17 -9.03 -13.96
CA ALA A 142 12.36 -9.64 -12.90
C ALA A 142 10.94 -9.94 -13.37
N ALA A 143 10.29 -8.97 -14.01
CA ALA A 143 8.96 -9.15 -14.61
C ALA A 143 8.96 -10.24 -15.69
N GLY A 144 10.02 -10.34 -16.51
CA GLY A 144 10.21 -11.42 -17.48
C GLY A 144 10.39 -12.81 -16.86
N ARG A 145 10.74 -12.90 -15.57
CA ARG A 145 10.75 -14.13 -14.77
C ARG A 145 9.43 -14.39 -14.05
N GLY A 146 8.44 -13.51 -14.18
CA GLY A 146 7.16 -13.57 -13.47
C GLY A 146 7.23 -13.07 -12.02
N GLU A 147 8.29 -12.34 -11.64
CA GLU A 147 8.38 -11.71 -10.32
C GLU A 147 7.49 -10.45 -10.30
N GLU A 148 6.68 -10.30 -9.24
CA GLU A 148 5.78 -9.17 -9.06
C GLU A 148 6.57 -7.89 -8.75
N LEU A 149 6.30 -6.83 -9.51
CA LEU A 149 6.95 -5.54 -9.30
C LEU A 149 6.35 -4.84 -8.08
N VAL A 150 7.23 -4.34 -7.21
CA VAL A 150 6.87 -3.64 -5.98
C VAL A 150 6.00 -2.39 -6.24
N TYR A 151 6.24 -1.69 -7.35
CA TYR A 151 5.47 -0.52 -7.76
C TYR A 151 4.47 -0.85 -8.89
N GLY A 152 4.27 -2.13 -9.22
CA GLY A 152 3.34 -2.56 -10.24
C GLY A 152 1.91 -2.13 -9.93
N THR A 153 1.49 -2.24 -8.66
CA THR A 153 0.17 -1.79 -8.18
C THR A 153 -0.02 -0.28 -8.32
N LEU A 154 1.01 0.52 -8.00
CA LEU A 154 0.99 1.98 -8.15
C LEU A 154 0.71 2.42 -9.58
N LEU A 155 1.33 1.72 -10.53
CA LEU A 155 1.20 1.99 -11.95
C LEU A 155 0.00 1.27 -12.59
N GLY A 156 -0.77 0.51 -11.82
CA GLY A 156 -1.91 -0.27 -12.31
C GLY A 156 -1.52 -1.49 -13.17
N LEU A 157 -0.26 -1.91 -13.14
CA LEU A 157 0.28 -3.01 -13.95
C LEU A 157 -0.14 -4.39 -13.43
N ASN A 158 -0.32 -4.55 -12.12
CA ASN A 158 -0.54 -5.87 -11.50
C ASN A 158 -1.98 -6.42 -11.66
N ALA A 159 -2.94 -5.64 -12.15
CA ALA A 159 -4.34 -6.08 -12.23
C ALA A 159 -5.10 -5.75 -13.54
N ALA A 160 -4.51 -5.00 -14.49
CA ALA A 160 -5.27 -4.58 -15.68
C ALA A 160 -4.45 -4.35 -16.98
N GLY A 161 -3.18 -4.74 -17.05
CA GLY A 161 -2.33 -4.49 -18.24
C GLY A 161 -2.18 -5.66 -19.21
N ALA A 162 -2.35 -6.91 -18.78
CA ALA A 162 -2.04 -8.08 -19.62
C ALA A 162 -3.17 -8.50 -20.59
N ALA A 163 -4.31 -7.80 -20.59
CA ALA A 163 -5.49 -8.19 -21.37
C ALA A 163 -6.03 -7.08 -22.31
N ALA A 164 -5.34 -5.95 -22.48
CA ALA A 164 -5.87 -4.81 -23.24
C ALA A 164 -4.96 -4.24 -24.36
N GLU A 165 -3.80 -4.84 -24.65
CA GLU A 165 -2.94 -4.43 -25.79
C GLU A 165 -2.75 -5.58 -26.79
N GLY A 166 -3.85 -6.26 -27.14
CA GLY A 166 -3.86 -7.39 -28.06
C GLY A 166 -4.92 -7.32 -29.16
N GLU A 167 -5.63 -6.20 -29.35
CA GLU A 167 -6.56 -6.00 -30.47
C GLU A 167 -6.64 -4.50 -30.83
N GLU A 168 -5.63 -3.97 -31.51
CA GLU A 168 -5.79 -2.92 -32.53
C GLU A 168 -4.44 -2.70 -33.23
N GLU A 169 -4.22 -3.41 -34.34
CA GLU A 169 -3.53 -2.93 -35.55
C GLU A 169 -3.50 -4.05 -36.61
N GLY A 170 -4.26 -3.88 -37.71
CA GLY A 170 -4.04 -4.55 -39.00
C GLY A 170 -5.02 -5.65 -39.41
#